data_AF-A0A844Y7G1-F1
#
_entry.id   AF-A0A844Y7G1-F1
#
_cell.length_a   1.000
_cell.length_b   1.000
_cell.length_c   1.000
_cell.angle_alpha   90.00
_cell.angle_beta   90.00
_cell.angle_gamma   90.00
#
_symmetry.space_group_name_H-M   'P 1'
#
loop_
_entity.id
_entity.type
_entity.pdbx_description
1 polymer ?
#
loop_
_entity_poly.entity_id
_entity_poly.type
_entity_poly.pdbx_seq_one_letter_code
_entity_poly.pdbx_strand_id
1 'polypeptide(L)' 'MKRAIALGTAAFAMVAAPLAAADRSAAPVESESELVGGSLLIAALGAAAVIAAVVLIADDDDDDAVSP' A
#
# COMPACT_ATOMS: atom_id res chain seq x y z
N MET A 1 -2.08 21.69 -3.25
CA MET A 1 -2.18 20.78 -4.42
C MET A 1 -0.84 20.25 -4.94
N LYS A 2 0.19 21.08 -5.22
CA LYS A 2 1.47 20.60 -5.80
C LYS A 2 2.23 19.57 -4.95
N ARG A 3 2.16 19.68 -3.61
CA ARG A 3 2.79 18.74 -2.66
C ARG A 3 2.10 17.37 -2.66
N ALA A 4 0.78 17.33 -2.80
CA ALA A 4 0.01 16.08 -2.85
C ALA A 4 0.34 15.27 -4.12
N ILE A 5 0.50 15.96 -5.26
CA ILE A 5 0.91 15.33 -6.53
C ILE A 5 2.33 14.76 -6.42
N ALA A 6 3.28 15.51 -5.83
CA ALA A 6 4.66 15.06 -5.64
C ALA A 6 4.78 13.86 -4.68
N LEU A 7 3.94 13.80 -3.65
CA LEU A 7 3.87 12.65 -2.74
C LEU A 7 3.25 11.42 -3.44
N GLY A 8 2.22 11.62 -4.26
CA GLY A 8 1.57 10.54 -5.02
C GLY A 8 2.50 9.90 -6.05
N THR A 9 3.28 10.70 -6.78
CA THR A 9 4.25 10.15 -7.76
C THR A 9 5.41 9.41 -7.10
N ALA A 10 5.88 9.90 -5.94
CA ALA A 10 6.93 9.21 -5.17
C ALA A 10 6.44 7.85 -4.61
N ALA A 11 5.21 7.79 -4.09
CA ALA A 11 4.60 6.55 -3.64
C ALA A 11 4.43 5.55 -4.79
N PHE A 12 4.00 6.03 -5.96
CA PHE A 12 3.88 5.20 -7.16
C PHE A 12 5.25 4.68 -7.64
N ALA A 13 6.30 5.50 -7.57
CA ALA A 13 7.66 5.10 -7.93
C ALA A 13 8.21 3.99 -7.02
N MET A 14 7.88 4.01 -5.72
CA MET A 14 8.23 2.93 -4.76
C MET A 14 7.57 1.59 -5.13
N VAL A 15 6.32 1.61 -5.57
CA VAL A 15 5.58 0.42 -6.01
C VAL A 15 6.07 -0.10 -7.37
N ALA A 16 6.46 0.81 -8.27
CA ALA A 16 6.93 0.45 -9.61
C ALA A 16 8.41 0.07 -9.70
N ALA A 17 9.21 0.43 -8.68
CA ALA A 17 10.65 0.13 -8.61
C ALA A 17 11.02 -1.35 -8.88
N PRO A 18 10.25 -2.36 -8.42
CA PRO A 18 10.59 -3.77 -8.66
C PRO A 18 10.54 -4.16 -10.15
N LEU A 19 9.80 -3.44 -10.99
CA LEU A 19 9.62 -3.75 -12.41
C LEU A 19 10.84 -3.35 -13.26
N ALA A 20 11.63 -2.36 -12.81
CA ALA A 20 12.79 -1.87 -13.57
C ALA A 20 14.07 -2.69 -13.33
N ALA A 21 14.09 -3.58 -12.32
CA ALA A 21 15.20 -4.46 -12.01
C ALA A 21 15.03 -5.83 -12.71
N ALA A 22 15.05 -5.81 -14.03
CA ALA A 22 14.93 -7.00 -14.89
C ALA A 22 16.29 -7.42 -15.46
N ASP A 23 17.08 -8.15 -14.67
CA ASP A 23 17.82 -9.33 -15.13
C ASP A 23 18.32 -10.12 -13.89
N ARG A 24 17.44 -10.95 -13.34
CA ARG A 24 17.78 -11.89 -12.27
C ARG A 24 17.52 -13.27 -12.86
N SER A 25 18.60 -13.99 -13.18
CA SER A 25 18.52 -15.42 -13.51
C SER A 25 17.81 -16.13 -12.36
N ALA A 26 16.54 -16.46 -12.58
CA ALA A 26 15.71 -17.12 -11.60
C ALA A 26 16.21 -18.56 -11.47
N ALA A 27 16.97 -18.84 -10.42
CA ALA A 27 17.17 -20.22 -9.99
C ALA A 27 15.77 -20.82 -9.69
N PRO A 28 15.45 -22.04 -10.17
CA PRO A 28 14.18 -22.67 -9.87
C PRO A 28 13.97 -22.73 -8.35
N VAL A 29 12.99 -21.98 -7.85
CA VAL A 29 12.53 -22.10 -6.46
C VAL A 29 11.65 -23.35 -6.41
N GLU A 30 12.27 -24.50 -6.21
CA GLU A 30 11.59 -25.76 -5.92
C GLU A 30 11.05 -25.75 -4.48
N SER A 31 10.28 -24.70 -4.19
CA SER A 31 9.58 -24.46 -2.95
C SER A 31 8.34 -23.72 -3.36
N GLU A 32 7.25 -24.46 -3.43
CA GLU A 32 5.90 -23.96 -3.57
C GLU A 32 5.78 -22.67 -2.75
N SER A 33 5.44 -21.57 -3.44
CA SER A 33 5.46 -20.23 -2.87
C SER A 33 4.72 -20.22 -1.54
N GLU A 34 5.42 -20.04 -0.42
CA GLU A 34 4.82 -19.96 0.93
C GLU A 34 3.81 -18.80 1.03
N LEU A 35 3.84 -17.89 0.05
CA LEU A 35 2.85 -16.85 -0.21
C LEU A 35 1.44 -17.40 -0.53
N VAL A 36 1.34 -18.62 -1.08
CA VAL A 36 0.05 -19.29 -1.33
C VAL A 36 -0.52 -19.86 -0.02
N GLY A 37 0.34 -20.38 0.87
CA GLY A 37 -0.04 -20.89 2.20
C GLY A 37 -0.37 -19.78 3.22
N GLY A 38 0.27 -18.62 3.13
CA GLY A 38 0.01 -17.44 3.98
C GLY A 38 -1.10 -16.51 3.49
N SER A 39 -1.82 -16.90 2.43
CA SER A 39 -2.74 -16.02 1.69
C SER A 39 -3.84 -15.40 2.55
N LEU A 40 -4.35 -16.10 3.56
CA LEU A 40 -5.42 -15.57 4.41
C LEU A 40 -4.92 -14.43 5.32
N LEU A 41 -3.74 -14.56 5.93
CA LEU A 41 -3.19 -13.51 6.80
C LEU A 41 -2.76 -12.29 5.99
N ILE A 42 -2.14 -12.50 4.82
CA ILE A 42 -1.78 -11.42 3.91
C ILE A 42 -3.05 -10.73 3.38
N ALA A 43 -4.09 -11.49 3.01
CA ALA A 43 -5.37 -10.92 2.56
C ALA A 43 -6.08 -10.17 3.69
N ALA A 44 -6.09 -10.70 4.92
CA ALA A 44 -6.66 -10.02 6.08
C ALA A 44 -5.90 -8.73 6.40
N LEU A 45 -4.57 -8.75 6.36
CA LEU A 45 -3.75 -7.56 6.58
C LEU A 45 -3.96 -6.52 5.47
N GLY A 46 -4.04 -6.96 4.22
CA GLY A 46 -4.35 -6.10 3.08
C GLY A 46 -5.73 -5.46 3.20
N ALA A 47 -6.75 -6.25 3.54
CA ALA A 47 -8.12 -5.75 3.77
C ALA A 47 -8.15 -4.74 4.94
N ALA A 48 -7.47 -5.04 6.05
CA ALA A 48 -7.38 -4.14 7.19
C ALA A 48 -6.69 -2.82 6.84
N ALA A 49 -5.61 -2.86 6.05
CA ALA A 49 -4.91 -1.66 5.60
C ALA A 49 -5.80 -0.78 4.71
N VAL A 50 -6.59 -1.37 3.81
CA VAL A 50 -7.54 -0.63 2.96
C VAL A 50 -8.63 0.03 3.83
N ILE A 51 -9.22 -0.71 4.77
CA ILE A 51 -10.24 -0.17 5.68
C ILE A 51 -9.68 0.98 6.53
N ALA A 52 -8.49 0.79 7.13
CA ALA A 52 -7.84 1.82 7.93
C ALA A 52 -7.54 3.08 7.11
N ALA A 53 -7.09 2.94 5.87
CA ALA A 53 -6.86 4.07 4.97
C ALA A 53 -8.15 4.82 4.65
N VAL A 54 -9.25 4.10 4.40
CA VAL A 54 -10.56 4.71 4.16
C VAL A 54 -11.06 5.43 5.40
N VAL A 55 -10.97 4.82 6.59
CA VAL A 55 -11.37 5.46 7.85
C VAL A 55 -10.55 6.72 8.09
N LEU A 56 -9.23 6.67 7.94
CA LEU A 56 -8.34 7.82 8.14
C LEU A 56 -8.65 8.99 7.18
N ILE A 57 -9.10 8.69 5.95
CA ILE A 57 -9.47 9.72 4.96
C ILE A 57 -10.90 10.22 5.20
N ALA A 58 -11.79 9.36 5.68
CA ALA A 58 -13.20 9.67 5.92
C ALA A 58 -13.45 10.33 7.29
N ASP A 59 -12.50 10.21 8.21
CA ASP A 59 -12.43 10.96 9.47
C ASP A 59 -11.98 12.39 9.17
N ASP A 60 -12.81 13.12 8.42
CA ASP A 60 -12.74 14.57 8.30
C ASP A 60 -13.45 15.11 9.56
N ASP A 61 -12.70 15.21 10.65
CA ASP A 61 -13.11 15.91 11.87
C ASP A 61 -13.17 17.42 11.52
N ASP A 62 -14.23 17.81 10.79
CA ASP A 62 -14.76 19.17 10.71
C ASP A 62 -15.39 19.54 12.08
N ASP A 63 -14.62 19.35 13.15
CA ASP A 63 -14.84 20.01 14.43
C ASP A 63 -14.42 21.47 14.25
N ASP A 64 -15.22 22.20 13.44
CA ASP A 64 -15.25 23.64 13.42
C ASP A 64 -15.44 24.09 14.87
N ALA A 65 -14.34 24.52 15.49
CA ALA A 65 -14.34 25.12 16.81
C ALA A 65 -15.12 26.43 16.75
N VAL A 66 -16.45 26.36 16.79
CA VAL A 66 -17.34 27.52 16.91
C VAL A 66 -17.39 27.94 18.37
N SER A 67 -16.28 28.49 18.86
CA SER A 67 -16.33 29.34 20.05
C SER A 67 -16.95 30.70 19.68
N PRO A 68 -17.90 31.24 20.49
CA PRO A 68 -18.59 32.50 20.19
C PRO A 68 -17.67 33.73 20.20
#